data_AF-I0IM51-F1
#
_entry.id   AF-I0IM51-F1
#
_cell.length_a   1.000
_cell.length_b   1.000
_cell.length_c   1.000
_cell.angle_alpha   90.00
_cell.angle_beta   90.00
_cell.angle_gamma   90.00
#
_symmetry.space_group_name_H-M   'P 1'
#
loop_
_entity.id
_entity.type
_entity.pdbx_description
1 polymer ?
#
loop_
_entity_poly.entity_id
_entity_poly.type
_entity_poly.pdbx_seq_one_letter_code
_entity_poly.pdbx_strand_id
1 'polypeptide(L)' 'MRYAIVIEKMESNYSAYVPDLPGCIATGSTIEETESLIKEAIAFHLEGMREDHQPVPEPTSLVEYVSI' A
#
# COMPACT_ATOMS: atom_id res chain seq x y z
N MET A 1 7.05 -8.28 -7.77
CA MET A 1 7.37 -7.78 -6.42
C MET A 1 6.11 -7.87 -5.58
N ARG A 2 6.22 -8.11 -4.28
CA ARG A 2 5.08 -8.17 -3.35
C ARG A 2 5.35 -7.19 -2.22
N TYR A 3 4.53 -6.16 -2.09
CA TYR A 3 4.62 -5.19 -1.01
C TYR A 3 3.66 -5.57 0.12
N ALA A 4 4.07 -5.34 1.36
CA ALA A 4 3.16 -5.38 2.50
C ALA A 4 2.22 -4.17 2.44
N ILE A 5 0.96 -4.37 2.80
CA ILE A 5 0.01 -3.28 3.02
C ILE A 5 -0.55 -3.42 4.43
N VAL A 6 -0.80 -2.28 5.07
CA VAL A 6 -1.57 -2.21 6.33
C VAL A 6 -2.93 -1.65 5.97
N ILE A 7 -4.00 -2.30 6.43
CA ILE A 7 -5.38 -1.84 6.24
C ILE A 7 -5.96 -1.46 7.60
N GLU A 8 -6.40 -0.22 7.72
CA GLU A 8 -6.98 0.35 8.94
C GLU A 8 -8.48 0.57 8.75
N LYS A 9 -9.26 0.20 9.77
CA LYS A 9 -10.69 0.50 9.81
C LYS A 9 -10.89 1.94 10.27
N MET A 10 -11.65 2.70 9.50
CA MET A 10 -12.09 4.05 9.85
C MET A 10 -13.59 4.04 10.17
N GLU A 11 -14.16 5.19 10.57
CA GLU A 11 -15.57 5.34 10.96
C GLU A 11 -16.54 4.74 9.92
N SER A 12 -16.35 5.03 8.63
CA SER A 12 -17.25 4.60 7.55
C SER A 12 -16.58 3.81 6.42
N ASN A 13 -15.25 3.73 6.38
CA ASN A 13 -14.50 3.12 5.28
C ASN A 13 -13.26 2.37 5.81
N TYR A 14 -12.34 2.05 4.91
CA TYR A 14 -11.02 1.48 5.20
C TYR A 14 -9.96 2.33 4.49
N SER A 15 -8.79 2.43 5.11
CA SER A 15 -7.61 3.06 4.51
C SER A 15 -6.48 2.03 4.45
N ALA A 16 -5.72 2.04 3.35
CA ALA A 16 -4.53 1.23 3.22
C ALA A 16 -3.32 2.09 2.89
N TYR A 17 -2.16 1.67 3.39
CA TYR A 17 -0.87 2.24 3.03
C TYR A 17 0.20 1.16 2.88
N VAL A 18 1.27 1.49 2.16
CA VAL A 18 2.40 0.60 1.90
C VAL A 18 3.62 1.09 2.69
N PRO A 19 4.12 0.37 3.71
CA PRO A 19 5.22 0.84 4.53
C PRO A 19 6.53 1.08 3.75
N ASP A 20 6.81 0.24 2.74
CA ASP A 20 8.00 0.38 1.88
C ASP A 20 7.85 1.46 0.78
N LEU A 21 6.65 2.00 0.57
CA LEU A 21 6.37 3.07 -0.42
C LEU A 21 5.67 4.26 0.28
N PRO A 22 6.42 5.09 1.03
CA PRO A 22 5.86 6.23 1.74
C PRO A 22 5.05 7.15 0.82
N GLY A 23 3.82 7.46 1.22
CA GLY A 23 2.88 8.28 0.43
C GLY A 23 2.01 7.49 -0.54
N CYS A 24 2.25 6.18 -0.72
CA CYS A 24 1.35 5.30 -1.47
C CYS A 24 0.20 4.84 -0.56
N ILE A 25 -0.97 5.47 -0.73
CA ILE A 25 -2.17 5.26 0.08
C ILE A 25 -3.42 5.08 -0.80
N ALA A 26 -4.43 4.41 -0.27
CA ALA A 26 -5.76 4.31 -0.88
C ALA A 26 -6.85 4.18 0.19
N THR A 27 -8.10 4.48 -0.18
CA THR A 27 -9.27 4.28 0.70
C THR A 27 -10.42 3.67 -0.08
N GLY A 28 -11.12 2.72 0.52
CA GLY A 28 -12.30 2.08 -0.06
C GLY A 28 -13.37 1.80 0.99
N SER A 29 -14.61 1.63 0.56
CA SER A 29 -15.77 1.34 1.42
C SER A 29 -15.70 -0.07 2.01
N THR A 30 -15.07 -1.01 1.31
CA THR A 30 -14.82 -2.39 1.76
C THR A 30 -13.32 -2.70 1.75
N ILE A 31 -12.93 -3.82 2.37
CA ILE A 31 -11.55 -4.31 2.35
C ILE A 31 -11.15 -4.63 0.91
N GLU A 32 -12.01 -5.33 0.16
CA GLU A 32 -11.75 -5.75 -1.22
C GLU A 32 -11.58 -4.54 -2.16
N GLU A 33 -12.42 -3.52 -2.01
CA GLU A 33 -12.28 -2.26 -2.75
C GLU A 33 -10.94 -1.58 -2.42
N THR A 34 -10.60 -1.51 -1.13
CA THR A 34 -9.36 -0.89 -0.66
C THR A 34 -8.12 -1.63 -1.18
N GLU A 35 -8.14 -2.97 -1.20
CA GLU A 35 -7.09 -3.81 -1.76
C GLU A 35 -6.93 -3.61 -3.28
N SER A 36 -8.04 -3.49 -4.01
CA SER A 36 -7.98 -3.20 -5.45
C SER A 36 -7.35 -1.84 -5.72
N LEU A 37 -7.80 -0.81 -5.00
CA LEU A 37 -7.34 0.57 -5.17
C LEU A 37 -5.86 0.73 -4.77
N ILE A 38 -5.42 0.14 -3.65
CA ILE A 38 -4.01 0.24 -3.24
C ILE A 38 -3.09 -0.50 -4.23
N LYS A 39 -3.56 -1.60 -4.83
CA LYS A 39 -2.80 -2.31 -5.88
C LYS A 39 -2.60 -1.42 -7.12
N GLU A 40 -3.63 -0.71 -7.54
CA GLU A 40 -3.53 0.27 -8.63
C GLU A 40 -2.61 1.44 -8.26
N ALA A 41 -2.73 1.97 -7.04
CA ALA A 41 -1.87 3.05 -6.53
C ALA A 41 -0.39 2.65 -6.50
N ILE A 42 -0.07 1.42 -6.07
CA ILE A 42 1.30 0.88 -6.10
C ILE A 42 1.80 0.82 -7.54
N ALA A 43 1.02 0.27 -8.47
CA ALA A 43 1.43 0.15 -9.87
C ALA A 43 1.71 1.53 -10.48
N PHE A 44 0.81 2.49 -10.25
CA PHE A 44 0.96 3.88 -10.71
C PHE A 44 2.18 4.56 -10.10
N HIS A 45 2.39 4.43 -8.78
CA HIS A 45 3.52 5.04 -8.09
C HIS A 45 4.87 4.51 -8.60
N LEU A 46 4.99 3.19 -8.75
CA LEU A 46 6.20 2.57 -9.29
C LEU A 46 6.50 2.98 -10.73
N GLU A 47 5.47 3.19 -11.54
CA GLU A 47 5.66 3.68 -12.90
C GLU A 47 6.17 5.11 -12.91
N GLY A 48 5.57 6.01 -12.12
CA GLY A 48 6.06 7.38 -11.97
C GLY A 48 7.52 7.44 -11.49
N MET A 49 7.90 6.58 -10.54
CA MET A 49 9.30 6.48 -10.11
C MET A 49 10.25 6.08 -11.25
N ARG A 50 9.84 5.15 -12.12
CA ARG A 50 10.66 4.74 -13.28
C ARG A 50 10.80 5.86 -14.30
N GLU A 51 9.70 6.57 -14.58
CA GLU A 51 9.67 7.73 -15.49
C GLU A 51 10.58 8.86 -14.97
N ASP A 52 10.58 9.10 -13.65
CA ASP A 52 11.43 10.10 -13.00
C ASP A 52 12.88 9.62 -12.77
N HIS A 53 13.25 8.44 -13.25
CA HIS A 53 14.56 7.79 -13.03
C HIS A 53 14.94 7.65 -11.55
N GLN A 54 13.94 7.50 -10.67
CA GLN A 54 14.13 7.24 -9.25
C GLN A 54 14.33 5.75 -8.99
N PRO A 55 15.13 5.38 -7.98
CA PRO A 55 15.28 3.99 -7.59
C PRO A 55 13.97 3.44 -7.02
N VAL A 56 13.51 2.31 -7.55
CA VAL A 56 12.38 1.57 -6.97
C VAL A 56 12.87 0.81 -5.73
N PRO A 57 12.28 1.03 -4.55
CA PRO A 57 12.69 0.33 -3.33
C PRO A 57 12.28 -1.15 -3.39
N GLU A 58 13.10 -2.02 -2.82
CA GLU A 58 12.75 -3.42 -2.63
C GLU A 58 11.72 -3.56 -1.49
N PRO A 59 10.79 -4.53 -1.56
CA PRO A 59 9.81 -4.76 -0.50
C PRO A 59 10.49 -5.46 0.68
N THR A 60 10.88 -4.70 1.70
CA THR A 60 11.62 -5.20 2.88
C THR A 60 10.76 -5.36 4.13
N SER A 61 9.51 -4.91 4.10
CA SER A 61 8.63 -4.95 5.26
C SER A 61 8.31 -6.37 5.72
N LEU A 62 8.53 -6.63 7.01
CA LEU A 62 8.10 -7.83 7.71
C LEU A 62 6.82 -7.53 8.49
N VAL A 63 5.79 -8.35 8.27
CA VAL A 63 4.48 -8.21 8.93
C VAL A 63 4.32 -9.36 9.92
N GLU A 64 4.03 -9.04 11.17
CA GLU A 64 3.83 -10.02 12.23
C GLU A 64 2.67 -9.59 13.14
N TYR A 65 1.98 -10.56 13.73
CA TYR A 65 0.95 -10.31 14.74
C TYR A 65 1.43 -10.82 16.10
N VAL A 66 1.41 -9.95 17.12
CA VAL A 66 1.76 -10.31 18.49
C VAL A 66 0.48 -10.46 19.31
N SER A 67 0.35 -11.57 20.06
CA SER A 67 -0.73 -11.78 21.03
C SER A 67 -0.32 -11.25 22.40
N ILE A 68 -1.25 -10.61 23.11
CA ILE A 68 -1.07 -10.07 24.48
C ILE A 68 -1.99 -10.83 25.43
#